data_AF-A0A0V7WX74-F1
#
_entry.id   AF-A0A0V7WX74-F1
#
_cell.length_a   1.000
_cell.length_b   1.000
_cell.length_c   1.000
_cell.angle_alpha   90.00
_cell.angle_beta   90.00
_cell.angle_gamma   90.00
#
_symmetry.space_group_name_H-M   'P 1'
#
loop_
_entity.id
_entity.type
_entity.pdbx_description
1 polymer ?
#
loop_
_entity_poly.entity_id
_entity_poly.type
_entity_poly.pdbx_seq_one_letter_code
_entity_poly.pdbx_strand_id
1 'polypeptide(L)'
;MSVIPDYTRVQHVQIIRERDGQKEVVRVYDEDGDVVLCLPAYIQDEEINLILRRLNDVYSVGYRVGDAARRRAIKKALGDDEE
;
A
#
# COMPACT_ATOMS: atom_id res chain seq x y z
N MET A 1 -10.23 20.68 3.15
CA MET A 1 -10.53 19.26 2.81
C MET A 1 -9.23 18.52 2.70
N SER A 2 -9.04 17.45 3.48
CA SER A 2 -7.81 16.66 3.45
C SER A 2 -7.87 15.72 2.26
N VAL A 3 -7.19 16.08 1.17
CA VAL A 3 -7.01 15.20 0.01
C VAL A 3 -6.15 14.05 0.51
N ILE A 4 -6.73 12.84 0.60
CA ILE A 4 -5.93 11.64 0.83
C ILE A 4 -5.06 11.53 -0.42
N PRO A 5 -3.74 11.52 -0.29
CA PRO A 5 -2.90 11.38 -1.46
C PRO A 5 -3.21 10.05 -2.15
N ASP A 6 -3.57 10.11 -3.43
CA ASP A 6 -3.84 8.93 -4.27
C ASP A 6 -2.61 8.02 -4.39
N TYR A 7 -1.42 8.52 -4.07
CA TYR A 7 -0.14 7.82 -4.16
C TYR A 7 -0.03 6.60 -3.22
N THR A 8 -0.91 6.45 -2.22
CA THR A 8 -0.85 5.31 -1.29
C THR A 8 -1.70 4.12 -1.74
N ARG A 9 -2.48 4.24 -2.81
CA ARG A 9 -3.35 3.17 -3.31
C ARG A 9 -2.72 2.51 -4.53
N VAL A 10 -2.60 1.20 -4.45
CA VAL A 10 -2.20 0.35 -5.57
C VAL A 10 -3.43 0.12 -6.46
N GLN A 11 -3.54 0.85 -7.57
CA GLN A 11 -4.72 0.84 -8.44
C GLN A 11 -4.50 0.10 -9.76
N HIS A 12 -3.30 0.21 -10.34
CA HIS A 12 -2.92 -0.47 -11.57
C HIS A 12 -1.77 -1.43 -11.27
N VAL A 13 -2.01 -2.72 -11.48
CA VAL A 13 -0.98 -3.74 -11.27
C VAL A 13 -0.93 -4.74 -12.40
N GLN A 14 0.27 -5.24 -12.66
CA GLN A 14 0.49 -6.42 -13.49
C GLN A 14 0.85 -7.61 -12.61
N ILE A 15 0.13 -8.72 -12.78
CA ILE A 15 0.38 -9.97 -12.08
C ILE A 15 1.15 -10.88 -13.04
N ILE A 16 2.38 -11.22 -12.68
CA ILE A 16 3.27 -12.03 -13.52
C ILE A 16 3.71 -13.27 -12.74
N ARG A 17 3.58 -14.43 -13.38
CA ARG A 17 4.07 -15.71 -12.85
C ARG A 17 5.44 -15.98 -13.44
N GLU A 18 6.44 -16.13 -12.58
CA GLU A 18 7.84 -16.31 -12.99
C GLU A 18 8.58 -17.26 -12.06
N ARG A 19 9.80 -17.64 -12.47
CA ARG A 19 10.69 -18.47 -11.67
C ARG A 19 11.73 -17.60 -10.98
N ASP A 20 11.79 -17.73 -9.66
CA ASP A 20 12.84 -17.15 -8.82
C ASP A 20 13.73 -18.29 -8.30
N GLY A 21 14.85 -18.52 -9.00
CA GLY A 21 15.72 -19.67 -8.79
C GLY A 21 15.01 -21.00 -9.05
N GLN A 22 14.83 -21.81 -8.00
CA GLN A 22 14.12 -23.10 -8.07
C GLN A 22 12.64 -23.03 -7.70
N LYS A 23 12.10 -21.84 -7.41
CA LYS A 23 10.72 -21.66 -6.96
C LYS A 23 9.91 -20.88 -7.98
N GLU A 24 8.66 -21.28 -8.17
CA GLU A 24 7.69 -20.46 -8.91
C GLU A 24 7.05 -19.47 -7.94
N VAL A 25 6.99 -18.21 -8.38
CA VAL A 25 6.44 -17.08 -7.63
C VAL A 25 5.49 -16.28 -8.50
N VAL A 26 4.62 -15.52 -7.85
CA VAL A 26 3.83 -14.48 -8.49
C VAL A 26 4.35 -13.13 -8.03
N ARG A 27 4.78 -12.30 -8.97
CA ARG A 27 5.15 -10.91 -8.71
C ARG A 27 4.06 -9.97 -9.18
N VAL A 28 3.77 -8.99 -8.34
CA VAL A 28 2.82 -7.92 -8.63
C VAL A 28 3.63 -6.65 -8.82
N TYR A 29 3.56 -6.10 -10.02
CA TYR A 29 4.22 -4.85 -10.39
C TYR A 29 3.21 -3.71 -10.41
N ASP A 30 3.59 -2.51 -9.99
CA ASP A 30 2.78 -1.30 -10.19
C ASP A 30 2.96 -0.71 -11.59
N GLU A 31 2.39 0.48 -11.81
CA GLU A 31 2.47 1.20 -13.08
C GLU A 31 3.86 1.74 -13.40
N ASP A 32 4.70 1.95 -12.39
CA ASP A 32 6.09 2.39 -12.54
C ASP A 32 7.05 1.21 -12.79
N GLY A 33 6.54 -0.02 -12.68
CA GLY A 33 7.30 -1.26 -12.86
C GLY A 33 8.01 -1.73 -11.58
N ASP A 34 7.68 -1.14 -10.43
CA ASP A 34 8.22 -1.54 -9.14
C ASP A 34 7.47 -2.74 -8.57
N VAL A 35 8.20 -3.65 -7.91
CA VAL A 35 7.60 -4.85 -7.30
C VAL A 35 6.90 -4.45 -6.00
N VAL A 36 5.58 -4.58 -5.98
CA VAL A 36 4.74 -4.28 -4.82
C VAL A 36 4.57 -5.51 -3.93
N LEU A 37 4.45 -6.69 -4.54
CA LEU A 37 4.30 -7.97 -3.83
C LEU A 37 5.06 -9.10 -4.53
N CYS A 38 5.60 -10.01 -3.74
CA CYS A 38 6.11 -11.31 -4.20
C CYS A 38 5.43 -12.41 -3.38
N LEU A 39 4.68 -13.27 -4.05
CA LEU A 39 3.80 -14.27 -3.45
C LEU A 39 4.15 -15.67 -3.97
N PRO A 40 3.81 -16.74 -3.23
CA PRO A 40 3.94 -18.10 -3.73
C PRO A 40 3.09 -18.35 -4.99
N ALA A 41 3.59 -19.16 -5.94
CA ALA A 41 2.88 -19.45 -7.18
C ALA A 41 1.50 -20.14 -7.01
N TYR A 42 1.23 -20.77 -5.87
CA TYR A 42 -0.08 -21.43 -5.66
C TYR A 42 -1.22 -20.44 -5.42
N ILE A 43 -0.92 -19.17 -5.13
CA ILE A 43 -1.94 -18.14 -4.91
C ILE A 43 -2.59 -17.78 -6.25
N GLN A 44 -3.92 -17.77 -6.30
CA GLN A 44 -4.68 -17.43 -7.50
C GLN A 44 -4.86 -15.93 -7.65
N ASP A 45 -5.09 -15.48 -8.88
CA ASP A 45 -5.16 -14.05 -9.22
C ASP A 45 -6.31 -13.35 -8.47
N GLU A 46 -7.42 -14.05 -8.21
CA GLU A 46 -8.54 -13.56 -7.39
C GLU A 46 -8.12 -13.30 -5.93
N GLU A 47 -7.30 -14.18 -5.35
CA GLU A 47 -6.77 -14.02 -3.99
C GLU A 47 -5.77 -12.87 -3.94
N ILE A 48 -4.93 -12.71 -4.97
CA ILE A 48 -4.00 -11.59 -5.10
C ILE A 48 -4.76 -10.26 -5.11
N ASN A 49 -5.84 -10.18 -5.89
CA ASN A 49 -6.71 -9.00 -5.93
C ASN A 49 -7.35 -8.71 -4.56
N LEU A 50 -7.74 -9.73 -3.81
CA LEU A 50 -8.27 -9.56 -2.46
C LEU A 50 -7.20 -9.03 -1.49
N ILE A 51 -5.98 -9.56 -1.56
CA ILE A 51 -4.82 -9.10 -0.78
C ILE A 51 -4.53 -7.63 -1.08
N LEU A 52 -4.50 -7.25 -2.36
CA LEU A 52 -4.27 -5.87 -2.79
C LEU A 52 -5.35 -4.92 -2.27
N ARG A 53 -6.63 -5.29 -2.34
CA ARG A 53 -7.72 -4.50 -1.74
C ARG A 53 -7.52 -4.33 -0.24
N ARG A 54 -7.14 -5.40 0.47
CA ARG A 54 -6.90 -5.35 1.91
C ARG A 54 -5.72 -4.45 2.27
N LEU A 55 -4.63 -4.51 1.48
CA LEU A 55 -3.49 -3.60 1.63
C LEU A 55 -3.91 -2.15 1.41
N ASN A 56 -4.70 -1.87 0.38
CA ASN A 56 -5.24 -0.53 0.15
C ASN A 56 -6.14 -0.05 1.30
N ASP A 57 -6.93 -0.92 1.92
CA ASP A 57 -7.71 -0.58 3.11
C ASP A 57 -6.81 -0.24 4.30
N VAL A 58 -5.79 -1.07 4.56
CA VAL A 58 -4.79 -0.85 5.61
C VAL A 58 -4.04 0.45 5.39
N TYR A 59 -3.58 0.73 4.17
CA TYR A 59 -2.95 2.00 3.85
C TYR A 59 -3.92 3.17 3.99
N SER A 60 -5.16 3.05 3.53
CA SER A 60 -6.15 4.12 3.64
C SER A 60 -6.43 4.47 5.12
N VAL A 61 -6.56 3.46 5.99
CA VAL A 61 -6.82 3.65 7.42
C VAL A 61 -5.56 4.07 8.17
N GLY A 62 -4.45 3.35 7.96
CA GLY A 62 -3.16 3.60 8.60
C GLY A 62 -2.59 4.97 8.24
N TYR A 63 -2.70 5.37 6.97
CA TYR A 63 -2.33 6.72 6.52
C TYR A 63 -3.19 7.78 7.21
N ARG A 64 -4.51 7.60 7.33
CA ARG A 64 -5.38 8.55 8.04
C ARG A 64 -4.99 8.71 9.51
N VAL A 65 -4.69 7.59 10.19
CA VAL A 65 -4.25 7.61 11.59
C VAL A 65 -2.87 8.25 11.72
N GLY A 66 -1.95 7.91 10.82
CA GLY A 66 -0.59 8.45 10.77
C GLY A 66 -0.55 9.95 10.42
N ASP A 67 -1.38 10.41 9.50
CA ASP A 67 -1.55 11.83 9.16
C ASP A 67 -2.13 12.60 10.35
N ALA A 68 -3.13 12.07 11.04
CA ALA A 68 -3.65 12.70 12.26
C ALA A 68 -2.59 12.76 13.38
N ALA A 69 -1.78 11.71 13.55
CA ALA A 69 -0.67 11.71 14.50
C ALA A 69 0.43 12.71 14.09
N ARG A 70 0.79 12.76 12.80
CA ARG A 70 1.78 13.69 12.24
C ARG A 70 1.32 15.15 12.36
N ARG A 71 0.04 15.44 12.08
CA ARG A 71 -0.56 16.77 12.30
C ARG A 71 -0.52 17.18 13.76
N ARG A 72 -0.89 16.30 14.69
CA ARG A 72 -0.77 16.58 16.13
C ARG A 72 0.68 16.86 16.54
N ALA A 73 1.63 16.08 16.04
CA ALA A 73 3.05 16.29 16.32
C ALA A 73 3.56 17.64 15.76
N ILE A 74 3.16 18.00 14.53
CA ILE A 74 3.50 19.29 13.93
C ILE A 74 2.84 20.44 14.70
N LYS A 75 1.55 20.35 15.02
CA LYS A 75 0.83 21.38 15.80
C LYS A 75 1.51 21.62 17.16
N LYS A 76 1.86 20.54 17.87
CA LYS A 76 2.62 20.59 19.12
C LYS A 76 4.00 21.22 18.95
N ALA A 77 4.71 20.90 17.86
CA ALA A 77 6.04 21.46 17.58
C ALA A 77 6.01 22.95 17.21
N LEU A 78 4.91 23.41 16.61
CA LEU A 78 4.69 24.81 16.24
C LEU A 78 4.19 25.68 17.41
N GLY A 79 3.87 25.07 18.57
CA GLY A 79 3.45 25.80 19.76
C GLY A 79 1.97 26.21 19.80
N ASP A 80 1.15 25.74 18.84
CA ASP A 80 -0.30 25.92 18.84
C ASP A 80 -0.98 24.93 19.81
N ASP A 81 -0.60 24.98 21.07
CA ASP A 81 -1.43 24.51 22.18
C ASP A 81 -2.31 25.68 22.64
N GLU A 82 -3.31 26.04 21.82
CA GLU A 82 -4.49 26.75 22.31
C GLU A 82 -5.62 25.74 22.53
N GLU A 83 -6.01 25.65 23.80
CA GLU A 83 -7.15 25.01 24.50
C GLU A 83 -8.08 24.04 23.73
#